data_AF-A0A0B1SM09-F1
#
_entry.id   AF-A0A0B1SM09-F1
#
_cell.length_a   1.000
_cell.length_b   1.000
_cell.length_c   1.000
_cell.angle_alpha   90.00
_cell.angle_beta   90.00
_cell.angle_gamma   90.00
#
_symmetry.space_group_name_H-M   'P 1'
#
loop_
_entity.id
_entity.type
_entity.pdbx_description
1 polymer ?
#
loop_
_entity_poly.entity_id
_entity_poly.type
_entity_poly.pdbx_seq_one_letter_code
_entity_poly.pdbx_strand_id
1 'polypeptide(L)'
;MRDSIISRTQIASVMLRTASIQALTDVQLWVLDRSVFQTITQRLGMERHTQLMNFLSKVSIFENLSEDRISKMADVMDQDYYAAGHYIIRQGEKGDAFFVINSGTVKVTQLIEGETEPREIRILNQAGIGAPC
;
A
#
# COMPACT_ATOMS: atom_id res chain seq x y z
N MET A 1 1.28 -0.42 31.02
CA MET A 1 2.35 -1.13 30.29
C MET A 1 2.54 -0.35 29.00
N ARG A 2 3.59 0.49 28.92
CA ARG A 2 3.83 1.42 27.81
C ARG A 2 4.93 0.82 26.95
N ASP A 3 4.54 0.13 25.88
CA ASP A 3 5.48 -0.43 24.91
C ASP A 3 6.13 0.73 24.15
N SER A 4 7.29 1.14 24.65
CA SER A 4 8.09 2.20 24.05
C SER A 4 8.96 1.53 22.98
N ILE A 5 8.47 1.50 21.74
CA ILE A 5 9.27 1.07 20.59
C ILE A 5 10.40 2.10 20.42
N ILE A 6 11.62 1.73 20.82
CA ILE A 6 12.80 2.55 20.52
C ILE A 6 13.14 2.36 19.05
N SER A 7 12.92 3.44 18.29
CA SER A 7 13.41 3.73 16.95
C SER A 7 12.79 2.97 15.78
N ARG A 8 11.98 3.72 15.02
CA ARG A 8 11.49 3.42 13.67
C ARG A 8 12.53 3.78 12.58
N THR A 9 13.82 3.86 12.91
CA THR A 9 14.86 4.37 12.01
C THR A 9 15.62 3.23 11.33
N GLN A 10 15.25 2.99 10.07
CA GLN A 10 16.07 2.42 8.99
C GLN A 10 17.07 1.31 9.36
N ILE A 11 16.58 0.06 9.38
CA ILE A 11 17.42 -1.15 9.29
C ILE A 11 18.04 -1.29 7.87
N ALA A 12 17.79 -0.33 6.96
CA ALA A 12 18.23 -0.36 5.57
C ALA A 12 19.58 0.35 5.28
N SER A 13 20.22 1.02 6.24
CA SER A 13 21.47 1.77 6.01
C SER A 13 22.61 1.25 6.86
N VAL A 14 23.81 1.10 6.27
CA VAL A 14 25.07 0.92 7.01
C VAL A 14 25.42 2.26 7.66
N MET A 15 24.72 2.62 8.74
CA MET A 15 25.14 3.70 9.62
C MET A 15 25.94 3.12 10.79
N LEU A 16 27.09 3.73 11.07
CA LEU A 16 27.81 3.53 12.32
C LEU A 16 26.97 4.11 13.47
N ARG A 17 27.01 3.48 14.66
CA ARG A 17 26.19 3.82 15.83
C ARG A 17 26.07 5.35 16.04
N THR A 18 24.85 5.87 15.95
CA THR A 18 24.57 7.31 16.15
C THR A 18 24.42 7.70 17.63
N ALA A 19 24.25 6.73 18.53
CA ALA A 19 24.16 6.94 19.98
C ALA A 19 24.51 5.67 20.77
N SER A 20 24.91 5.86 22.02
CA SER A 20 25.07 4.78 23.00
C SER A 20 23.79 4.64 23.82
N ILE A 21 23.29 3.40 23.96
CA ILE A 21 22.11 3.09 24.76
C ILE A 21 22.58 2.35 26.01
N GLN A 22 22.19 2.84 27.18
CA GLN A 22 22.44 2.22 28.47
C GLN A 22 21.09 1.95 29.15
N ALA A 23 20.92 0.73 29.68
CA ALA A 23 19.75 0.40 30.49
C ALA A 23 19.88 1.07 31.87
N LEU A 24 18.87 1.84 32.26
CA LEU A 24 18.80 2.48 33.59
C LEU A 24 18.14 1.57 34.64
N THR A 25 17.43 0.54 34.18
CA THR A 25 16.70 -0.44 35.00
C THR A 25 16.80 -1.81 34.33
N ASP A 26 16.35 -2.85 35.03
CA ASP A 26 16.20 -4.16 34.41
C ASP A 26 15.23 -4.10 33.24
N VAL A 27 15.67 -4.60 32.09
CA VAL A 27 14.92 -4.60 30.83
C VAL A 27 15.03 -5.95 30.14
N GLN A 28 13.97 -6.34 29.43
CA GLN A 28 14.00 -7.43 28.47
C GLN A 28 14.02 -6.83 27.06
N LEU A 29 14.90 -7.36 26.21
CA LEU A 29 15.09 -6.88 24.85
C LEU A 29 14.86 -8.03 23.87
N TRP A 30 14.23 -7.71 22.75
CA TRP A 30 14.14 -8.59 21.59
C TRP A 30 15.13 -8.12 20.55
N VAL A 31 16.06 -9.01 20.16
CA VAL A 31 17.08 -8.73 19.16
C VAL A 31 16.68 -9.43 17.87
N LEU A 32 16.66 -8.69 16.77
CA LEU A 32 16.53 -9.23 15.42
C LEU A 32 17.84 -8.99 14.68
N ASP A 33 18.52 -10.06 14.29
CA ASP A 33 19.77 -9.96 13.55
C ASP A 33 19.55 -9.35 12.18
N ARG A 34 20.52 -8.53 11.74
CA ARG A 34 20.48 -7.86 10.43
C ARG A 34 20.32 -8.86 9.28
N SER A 35 21.03 -9.99 9.31
CA SER A 35 20.95 -11.03 8.29
C SER A 35 19.56 -11.65 8.22
N VAL A 36 18.92 -11.87 9.38
CA VAL A 36 17.55 -12.38 9.48
C VAL A 36 16.56 -11.34 8.97
N PHE A 37 16.67 -10.08 9.40
CA PHE A 37 15.84 -8.98 8.91
C PHE A 37 15.96 -8.80 7.39
N GLN A 38 17.18 -8.78 6.85
CA GLN A 38 17.43 -8.65 5.41
C GLN A 38 16.82 -9.82 4.64
N THR A 39 17.01 -11.05 5.12
CA THR A 39 16.45 -12.25 4.48
C THR A 39 14.92 -12.21 4.47
N ILE A 40 14.30 -11.86 5.59
CA ILE A 40 12.83 -11.74 5.70
C ILE A 40 12.33 -10.63 4.78
N THR A 41 12.95 -9.45 4.82
CA THR A 41 12.52 -8.30 4.02
C THR A 41 12.67 -8.56 2.53
N GLN A 42 13.76 -9.20 2.09
CA GLN A 42 13.98 -9.58 0.70
C GLN A 42 12.94 -10.60 0.23
N ARG A 43 12.68 -11.65 1.02
CA ARG A 43 11.67 -12.66 0.69
C ARG A 43 10.28 -12.05 0.57
N LEU A 44 9.86 -11.28 1.58
CA LEU A 44 8.55 -10.61 1.59
C LEU A 44 8.42 -9.60 0.44
N GLY A 45 9.49 -8.84 0.15
CA GLY A 45 9.52 -7.90 -0.96
C GLY A 45 9.34 -8.60 -2.31
N MET A 46 10.03 -9.72 -2.52
CA MET A 46 9.94 -10.49 -3.76
C MET A 46 8.57 -11.17 -3.91
N GLU A 47 8.03 -11.75 -2.84
CA GLU A 47 6.67 -12.30 -2.81
C GLU A 47 5.61 -11.24 -3.14
N ARG A 48 5.70 -10.06 -2.49
CA ARG A 48 4.80 -8.92 -2.76
C ARG A 48 4.89 -8.49 -4.23
N HIS A 49 6.11 -8.34 -4.75
CA HIS A 49 6.33 -7.95 -6.13
C HIS A 49 5.72 -8.96 -7.12
N THR A 50 5.94 -10.26 -6.90
CA THR A 50 5.34 -11.31 -7.73
C THR A 50 3.80 -11.31 -7.65
N GLN A 51 3.22 -11.05 -6.48
CA GLN A 51 1.77 -10.94 -6.32
C GLN A 51 1.20 -9.74 -7.10
N LEU A 52 1.85 -8.58 -7.01
CA LEU A 52 1.45 -7.38 -7.75
C LEU A 52 1.57 -7.58 -9.27
N MET A 53 2.67 -8.17 -9.74
CA MET A 53 2.84 -8.53 -11.15
C MET A 53 1.69 -9.42 -11.65
N ASN A 54 1.41 -10.50 -10.93
CA ASN A 54 0.34 -11.43 -11.29
C ASN A 54 -1.05 -10.78 -11.25
N PHE A 55 -1.26 -9.78 -10.40
CA PHE A 55 -2.49 -9.02 -10.32
C PHE A 55 -2.61 -8.04 -11.49
N LEU A 56 -1.59 -7.22 -11.74
CA LEU A 56 -1.60 -6.20 -12.79
C LEU A 56 -1.72 -6.81 -14.19
N SER A 57 -1.10 -7.96 -14.43
CA SER A 57 -1.24 -8.69 -15.70
C SER A 57 -2.66 -9.21 -15.97
N LYS A 58 -3.55 -9.24 -14.98
CA LYS A 58 -4.96 -9.63 -15.13
C LYS A 58 -5.90 -8.44 -15.30
N VAL A 59 -5.42 -7.21 -15.10
CA VAL A 59 -6.26 -6.02 -15.24
C VAL A 59 -6.27 -5.62 -16.71
N SER A 60 -7.45 -5.60 -17.32
CA SER A 60 -7.59 -5.41 -18.76
C SER A 60 -7.05 -4.07 -19.29
N ILE A 61 -7.03 -3.02 -18.47
CA ILE A 61 -6.41 -1.74 -18.83
C ILE A 61 -4.88 -1.85 -19.07
N PHE A 62 -4.23 -2.89 -18.55
CA PHE A 62 -2.79 -3.12 -18.67
C PHE A 62 -2.42 -4.27 -19.61
N GLU A 63 -3.38 -4.91 -20.28
CA GLU A 63 -3.15 -6.06 -21.17
C GLU A 63 -2.14 -5.76 -22.30
N ASN A 64 -2.06 -4.51 -22.74
CA ASN A 64 -1.16 -4.08 -23.82
C ASN A 64 0.22 -3.58 -23.35
N LEU A 65 0.51 -3.67 -22.05
CA LEU A 65 1.82 -3.28 -21.51
C LEU A 65 2.77 -4.49 -21.50
N SER A 66 4.05 -4.24 -21.82
CA SER A 66 5.08 -5.27 -21.68
C SER A 66 5.34 -5.59 -20.21
N GLU A 67 5.82 -6.81 -19.95
CA GLU A 67 6.16 -7.28 -18.59
C GLU A 67 7.13 -6.33 -17.87
N ASP A 68 8.12 -5.77 -18.58
CA ASP A 68 9.04 -4.76 -18.03
C ASP A 68 8.34 -3.50 -17.52
N ARG A 69 7.27 -3.06 -18.19
CA ARG A 69 6.50 -1.88 -17.78
C ARG A 69 5.61 -2.20 -16.59
N ILE A 70 5.03 -3.40 -16.56
CA ILE A 70 4.24 -3.89 -15.42
C ILE A 70 5.15 -4.03 -14.19
N SER A 71 6.37 -4.55 -14.36
CA SER A 71 7.38 -4.68 -13.29
C SER A 71 7.74 -3.33 -12.67
N LYS A 72 8.05 -2.33 -13.51
CA LYS A 72 8.30 -0.96 -13.04
C LYS A 72 7.10 -0.35 -12.33
N MET A 73 5.87 -0.70 -12.71
CA MET A 73 4.68 -0.26 -11.99
C MET A 73 4.56 -0.96 -10.63
N ALA A 74 4.76 -2.28 -10.59
CA ALA A 74 4.76 -3.04 -9.33
C ALA A 74 5.79 -2.53 -8.32
N ASP A 75 6.95 -2.05 -8.79
CA ASP A 75 7.99 -1.46 -7.96
C ASP A 75 7.58 -0.14 -7.28
N VAL A 76 6.77 0.69 -7.94
CA VAL A 76 6.35 2.01 -7.43
C VAL A 76 4.96 2.01 -6.80
N MET A 77 4.23 0.89 -6.88
CA MET A 77 2.90 0.76 -6.30
C MET A 77 2.96 0.39 -4.81
N ASP A 78 2.19 1.13 -4.04
CA ASP A 78 1.92 0.85 -2.63
C ASP A 78 0.51 0.32 -2.42
N GLN A 79 0.36 -0.51 -1.39
CA GLN A 79 -0.92 -1.10 -1.03
C GLN A 79 -1.48 -0.40 0.21
N ASP A 80 -2.60 0.30 0.00
CA ASP A 80 -3.35 0.94 1.07
C ASP A 80 -4.61 0.16 1.44
N TYR A 81 -4.99 0.24 2.72
CA TYR A 81 -6.18 -0.40 3.26
C TYR A 81 -7.14 0.65 3.81
N TYR A 82 -8.39 0.57 3.36
CA TYR A 82 -9.45 1.48 3.77
C TYR A 82 -10.55 0.70 4.49
N ALA A 83 -10.95 1.18 5.67
CA ALA A 83 -12.11 0.63 6.37
C ALA A 83 -13.42 1.14 5.74
N ALA A 84 -14.52 0.42 5.95
CA ALA A 84 -15.83 0.82 5.45
C ALA A 84 -16.18 2.25 5.91
N GLY A 85 -16.74 3.04 5.00
CA GLY A 85 -17.11 4.44 5.24
C GLY A 85 -15.96 5.45 5.15
N HIS A 86 -14.72 5.02 4.94
CA HIS A 86 -13.60 5.94 4.71
C HIS A 86 -13.55 6.39 3.25
N TYR A 87 -13.25 7.68 3.04
CA TYR A 87 -13.05 8.24 1.72
C TYR A 87 -11.66 7.90 1.19
N ILE A 88 -11.59 7.35 -0.02
CA ILE A 88 -10.34 7.10 -0.75
C ILE A 88 -9.95 8.35 -1.54
N ILE A 89 -10.90 8.94 -2.25
CA ILE A 89 -10.75 10.18 -3.04
C ILE A 89 -11.97 11.05 -2.79
N ARG A 90 -11.81 12.37 -2.74
CA ARG A 90 -12.92 13.32 -2.63
C ARG A 90 -13.07 14.16 -3.89
N GLN A 91 -14.32 14.41 -4.29
CA GLN A 91 -14.64 15.25 -5.44
C GLN A 91 -14.10 16.67 -5.22
N GLY A 92 -13.41 17.21 -6.21
CA GLY A 92 -12.83 18.56 -6.17
C GLY A 92 -11.41 18.63 -5.59
N GLU A 93 -10.89 17.53 -5.04
CA GLU A 93 -9.48 17.44 -4.66
C GLU A 93 -8.59 17.23 -5.89
N LYS A 94 -7.34 17.71 -5.83
CA LYS A 94 -6.37 17.45 -6.90
C LYS A 94 -6.07 15.95 -6.93
N GLY A 95 -6.35 15.32 -8.08
CA GLY A 95 -5.98 13.93 -8.33
C GLY A 95 -4.60 13.83 -8.97
N ASP A 96 -3.62 13.35 -8.20
CA ASP A 96 -2.28 12.99 -8.68
C ASP A 96 -1.96 11.49 -8.51
N ALA A 97 -2.90 10.72 -7.95
CA ALA A 97 -2.78 9.28 -7.73
C ALA A 97 -3.73 8.45 -8.59
N PHE A 98 -3.28 7.26 -8.96
CA PHE A 98 -4.07 6.24 -9.64
C PHE A 98 -4.26 5.04 -8.72
N PHE A 99 -5.50 4.56 -8.60
CA PHE A 99 -5.86 3.47 -7.69
C PHE A 99 -6.38 2.26 -8.44
N VAL A 100 -6.00 1.08 -7.97
CA VAL A 100 -6.55 -0.20 -8.43
C VAL A 100 -7.13 -0.95 -7.24
N ILE A 101 -8.35 -1.45 -7.37
CA ILE A 101 -9.01 -2.22 -6.31
C ILE A 101 -8.45 -3.63 -6.31
N ASN A 102 -7.54 -3.92 -5.37
CA ASN A 102 -7.01 -5.27 -5.17
C ASN A 102 -8.08 -6.24 -4.61
N SER A 103 -8.88 -5.78 -3.65
CA SER A 103 -9.97 -6.56 -3.05
C SER A 103 -11.03 -5.64 -2.44
N GLY A 104 -12.24 -6.17 -2.29
CA GLY A 104 -13.36 -5.44 -1.69
C GLY A 104 -14.23 -4.70 -2.70
N THR A 105 -14.97 -3.71 -2.20
CA THR A 105 -16.00 -3.00 -2.96
C THR A 105 -15.98 -1.54 -2.56
N VAL A 106 -15.99 -0.66 -3.56
CA VAL A 106 -15.89 0.80 -3.38
C VAL A 106 -17.14 1.45 -3.98
N LYS A 107 -17.75 2.36 -3.23
CA LYS A 107 -18.88 3.16 -3.70
C LYS A 107 -18.38 4.46 -4.30
N VAL A 108 -18.84 4.78 -5.50
CA VAL A 108 -18.61 6.07 -6.16
C VAL A 108 -19.85 6.93 -6.00
N THR A 109 -19.68 8.07 -5.33
CA THR A 109 -20.73 9.06 -5.13
C THR A 109 -20.33 10.39 -5.75
N GLN A 110 -21.29 11.15 -6.26
CA GLN A 110 -21.06 12.50 -6.75
C GLN A 110 -22.07 13.47 -6.13
N LEU A 111 -21.58 14.62 -5.69
CA LEU A 111 -22.44 15.72 -5.30
C LEU A 111 -22.85 16.47 -6.56
N ILE A 112 -24.16 16.49 -6.82
CA ILE A 112 -24.77 17.20 -7.95
C ILE A 112 -25.16 18.59 -7.48
N GLU A 113 -24.95 19.60 -8.34
CA GLU A 113 -25.27 20.99 -8.03
C GLU A 113 -26.78 21.15 -7.79
N GLY A 114 -27.15 21.58 -6.57
CA GLY A 114 -28.54 21.71 -6.13
C GLY A 114 -29.06 20.59 -5.22
N GLU A 115 -28.32 19.49 -5.06
CA GLU A 115 -28.63 18.43 -4.09
C GLU A 115 -27.78 18.58 -2.81
N THR A 116 -28.37 18.27 -1.65
CA THR A 116 -27.69 18.35 -0.34
C THR A 116 -26.94 17.07 0.00
N GLU A 117 -27.32 15.94 -0.59
CA GLU A 117 -26.72 14.63 -0.34
C GLU A 117 -26.01 14.08 -1.59
N PRO A 118 -24.83 13.45 -1.44
CA PRO A 118 -24.15 12.83 -2.57
C PRO A 118 -24.94 11.66 -3.14
N ARG A 119 -25.12 11.64 -4.47
CA ARG A 119 -25.80 10.56 -5.16
C ARG A 119 -24.84 9.43 -5.48
N GLU A 120 -25.25 8.18 -5.24
CA GLU A 120 -24.52 7.00 -5.65
C GLU A 120 -24.58 6.82 -7.18
N ILE A 121 -23.41 6.80 -7.82
CA ILE A 121 -23.29 6.59 -9.27
C ILE A 121 -23.09 5.12 -9.57
N ARG A 122 -22.13 4.50 -8.88
CA ARG A 122 -21.66 3.15 -9.21
C ARG A 122 -20.97 2.50 -8.02
N ILE A 123 -21.03 1.18 -8.02
CA ILE A 123 -20.21 0.33 -7.16
C ILE A 123 -19.10 -0.30 -8.00
N LEU A 124 -17.85 -0.10 -7.59
CA LEU A 124 -16.67 -0.67 -8.22
C LEU A 124 -16.17 -1.87 -7.40
N ASN A 125 -15.72 -2.90 -8.10
CA ASN A 125 -15.09 -4.09 -7.55
C ASN A 125 -13.84 -4.43 -8.38
N GLN A 126 -13.11 -5.47 -7.97
CA GLN A 126 -11.88 -5.93 -8.64
C GLN A 126 -12.06 -6.19 -10.16
N ALA A 127 -13.24 -6.63 -10.60
CA ALA A 127 -13.54 -6.91 -12.01
C ALA A 127 -14.04 -5.67 -12.80
N GLY A 128 -14.26 -4.54 -12.12
CA GLY A 128 -14.93 -3.37 -12.69
C GLY A 128 -14.04 -2.35 -13.40
N ILE A 129 -12.70 -2.53 -13.38
CA ILE A 129 -11.72 -1.60 -13.99
C ILE A 129 -11.51 -1.87 -15.49
N GLY A 130 -12.17 -2.88 -16.07
CA GLY A 130 -12.24 -3.00 -17.52
C GLY A 130 -13.07 -4.19 -18.01
N ALA A 131 -14.32 -4.27 -17.54
CA ALA A 131 -15.33 -4.99 -18.32
C ALA A 131 -15.59 -4.17 -19.59
N PRO A 132 -15.36 -4.74 -20.79
CA PRO A 132 -15.78 -4.09 -22.02
C PRO A 132 -17.31 -3.99 -22.00
N CYS A 133 -17.81 -2.80 -22.31
CA CYS A 133 -19.16 -2.67 -22.83
C CYS A 133 -19.17 -3.25 -24.24
#